data_AF-A0A401WY86-F1
#
_entry.id   AF-A0A401WY86-F1
#
_cell.length_a   1.000
_cell.length_b   1.000
_cell.length_c   1.000
_cell.angle_alpha   90.00
_cell.angle_beta   90.00
_cell.angle_gamma   90.00
#
_symmetry.space_group_name_H-M   'P 1'
#
loop_
_entity.id
_entity.type
_entity.pdbx_description
1 polymer ?
#
loop_
_entity_poly.entity_id
_entity_poly.type
_entity_poly.pdbx_seq_one_letter_code
_entity_poly.pdbx_strand_id
1 'polypeptide(L)'
;MKMTDDLNDTSIALKRGRAADYVRQTLREIHISKPMLDLIDRMATAPGLPKEIDGAWLRKKWQSEVLCVNNGIINLQGLSPDIAFQNWSIDKLDNPRGLLRKSIQKASQEIRHDHVSYFQFGRWDQENACAERMRGSEDDEISLMAALWLRQSLREQSKFLTEMLILYSGRISRNGLEKQTPDWLKYSPDEIRCWTNIPPTCQPLWLDHAKTLFGEVLKNLPRKTIERGANKSRLDRIDEVRTLRLRLQSERVANMDFYSMPGPLEKAAKLNITANEFLLAQKIMCDDILDGKCDISIHRDQPVWMIFAKYLSQAKGKIALPDFSEVETRIHNIFNLDIEEFISGLPPLSKGLFLQGSDILTEIKEWSLYLTSIFQVQSEWHNIPSAPDLGFVLWLAKKRWPEM
;
A
#
# COMPACT_ATOMS: atom_id res chain seq x y z
N MET A 1 -60.22 -18.41 -9.58
CA MET A 1 -58.97 -17.61 -9.61
C MET A 1 -58.14 -17.97 -8.39
N LYS A 2 -57.29 -19.00 -8.49
CA LYS A 2 -56.31 -19.41 -7.45
C LYS A 2 -55.11 -20.19 -8.04
N MET A 3 -55.13 -20.53 -9.33
CA MET A 3 -54.11 -21.37 -9.97
C MET A 3 -52.91 -20.60 -10.55
N THR A 4 -52.96 -19.26 -10.62
CA THR A 4 -51.87 -18.45 -11.19
C THR A 4 -50.80 -18.07 -10.17
N ASP A 5 -51.12 -18.05 -8.88
CA ASP A 5 -50.16 -17.70 -7.82
C ASP A 5 -49.25 -18.89 -7.47
N ASP A 6 -49.80 -20.12 -7.40
CA ASP A 6 -49.03 -21.34 -7.07
C ASP A 6 -47.97 -21.71 -8.12
N LEU A 7 -48.21 -21.42 -9.41
CA LEU A 7 -47.28 -21.67 -10.51
C LEU A 7 -46.12 -20.65 -10.54
N ASN A 8 -46.37 -19.42 -10.11
CA ASN A 8 -45.32 -18.41 -9.97
C ASN A 8 -44.43 -18.71 -8.75
N ASP A 9 -45.03 -19.15 -7.63
CA ASP A 9 -44.29 -19.51 -6.42
C ASP A 9 -43.44 -20.78 -6.59
N THR A 10 -43.94 -21.80 -7.30
CA THR A 10 -43.13 -23.00 -7.62
C THR A 10 -41.98 -22.68 -8.59
N SER A 11 -42.19 -21.81 -9.58
CA SER A 11 -41.14 -21.33 -10.49
C SER A 11 -40.05 -20.53 -9.78
N ILE A 12 -40.45 -19.65 -8.84
CA ILE A 12 -39.52 -18.89 -8.00
C ILE A 12 -38.76 -19.81 -7.04
N ALA A 13 -39.45 -20.78 -6.42
CA ALA A 13 -38.83 -21.77 -5.54
C ALA A 13 -37.81 -22.65 -6.29
N LEU A 14 -38.12 -23.09 -7.52
CA LEU A 14 -37.20 -23.86 -8.36
C LEU A 14 -35.97 -23.04 -8.79
N LYS A 15 -36.17 -21.77 -9.16
CA LYS A 15 -35.07 -20.84 -9.48
C LYS A 15 -34.19 -20.56 -8.26
N ARG A 16 -34.79 -20.39 -7.07
CA ARG A 16 -34.07 -20.24 -5.79
C ARG A 16 -33.32 -21.51 -5.41
N GLY A 17 -33.90 -22.69 -5.61
CA GLY A 17 -33.26 -23.98 -5.35
C GLY A 17 -32.02 -24.19 -6.21
N ARG A 18 -32.14 -23.97 -7.53
CA ARG A 18 -31.00 -24.06 -8.46
C ARG A 18 -29.90 -23.03 -8.14
N ALA A 19 -30.27 -21.81 -7.76
CA ALA A 19 -29.30 -20.80 -7.33
C ALA A 19 -28.59 -21.17 -6.02
N ALA A 20 -29.30 -21.79 -5.07
CA ALA A 20 -28.71 -22.23 -3.81
C ALA A 20 -27.73 -23.39 -3.99
N ASP A 21 -28.08 -24.37 -4.83
CA ASP A 21 -27.19 -25.50 -5.13
C ASP A 21 -25.97 -25.06 -5.93
N TYR A 22 -26.14 -24.11 -6.85
CA TYR A 22 -25.04 -23.43 -7.53
C TYR A 22 -24.08 -22.78 -6.53
N VAL A 23 -24.59 -21.91 -5.65
CA VAL A 23 -23.78 -21.24 -4.63
C VAL A 23 -23.04 -22.24 -3.75
N ARG A 24 -23.69 -23.33 -3.33
CA ARG A 24 -23.05 -24.38 -2.52
C ARG A 24 -21.91 -25.06 -3.27
N GLN A 25 -22.11 -25.39 -4.55
CA GLN A 25 -21.08 -26.00 -5.38
C GLN A 25 -19.90 -25.04 -5.57
N THR A 26 -20.18 -23.78 -5.92
CA THR A 26 -19.16 -22.74 -6.09
C THR A 26 -18.37 -22.52 -4.80
N LEU A 27 -19.04 -22.48 -3.63
CA LEU A 27 -18.38 -22.34 -2.33
C LEU A 27 -17.47 -23.52 -1.97
N ARG A 28 -17.75 -24.73 -2.50
CA ARG A 28 -16.86 -25.89 -2.38
C ARG A 28 -15.64 -25.75 -3.28
N GLU A 29 -15.82 -25.23 -4.49
CA GLU A 29 -14.74 -25.02 -5.47
C GLU A 29 -13.77 -23.91 -5.05
N ILE A 30 -14.23 -22.90 -4.31
CA ILE A 30 -13.38 -21.83 -3.72
C ILE A 30 -13.05 -22.05 -2.24
N HIS A 31 -12.90 -23.31 -1.84
CA HIS A 31 -12.50 -23.64 -0.48
C HIS A 31 -11.13 -23.03 -0.15
N ILE A 32 -11.04 -22.37 1.01
CA ILE A 32 -9.81 -21.81 1.55
C ILE A 32 -9.31 -22.73 2.67
N SER A 33 -8.05 -23.13 2.59
CA SER A 33 -7.45 -24.03 3.55
C SER A 33 -7.31 -23.36 4.92
N LYS A 34 -7.32 -24.18 5.98
CA LYS A 34 -7.14 -23.68 7.36
C LYS A 34 -5.80 -22.95 7.56
N PRO A 35 -4.64 -23.46 7.07
CA PRO A 35 -3.37 -22.74 7.19
C PRO A 35 -3.39 -21.36 6.52
N MET A 36 -4.11 -21.21 5.41
CA MET A 36 -4.27 -19.91 4.74
C MET A 36 -5.13 -18.96 5.58
N LEU A 37 -6.23 -19.43 6.18
CA LEU A 37 -7.03 -18.61 7.10
C LEU A 37 -6.21 -18.17 8.32
N ASP A 38 -5.43 -19.06 8.91
CA ASP A 38 -4.55 -18.73 10.06
C ASP A 38 -3.46 -17.72 9.67
N LEU A 39 -2.97 -17.75 8.43
CA LEU A 39 -2.05 -16.73 7.90
C LEU A 39 -2.76 -15.37 7.78
N ILE A 40 -3.93 -15.31 7.16
CA ILE A 40 -4.69 -14.08 6.97
C ILE A 40 -5.15 -13.50 8.31
N ASP A 41 -5.55 -14.32 9.28
CA ASP A 41 -5.89 -13.87 10.62
C ASP A 41 -4.71 -13.15 11.27
N ARG A 42 -3.49 -13.69 11.17
CA ARG A 42 -2.28 -13.01 11.67
C ARG A 42 -2.05 -11.67 10.97
N MET A 43 -2.25 -11.60 9.67
CA MET A 43 -2.14 -10.34 8.92
C MET A 43 -3.19 -9.31 9.35
N ALA A 44 -4.42 -9.75 9.63
CA ALA A 44 -5.51 -8.89 10.07
C ALA A 44 -5.31 -8.32 11.49
N THR A 45 -4.39 -8.88 12.27
CA THR A 45 -4.00 -8.34 13.60
C THR A 45 -2.97 -7.21 13.53
N ALA A 46 -2.52 -6.82 12.34
CA ALA A 46 -1.55 -5.74 12.19
C ALA A 46 -2.08 -4.41 12.79
N PRO A 47 -1.22 -3.61 13.44
CA PRO A 47 -1.60 -2.29 13.94
C PRO A 47 -2.20 -1.40 12.85
N GLY A 48 -3.19 -0.58 13.22
CA GLY A 48 -3.86 0.33 12.28
C GLY A 48 -5.05 -0.27 11.52
N LEU A 49 -5.28 -1.59 11.61
CA LEU A 49 -6.43 -2.23 10.98
C LEU A 49 -7.70 -2.13 11.86
N PRO A 50 -8.89 -1.97 11.25
CA PRO A 50 -10.16 -2.05 11.97
C PRO A 50 -10.33 -3.41 12.67
N LYS A 51 -10.67 -3.37 13.97
CA LYS A 51 -10.85 -4.58 14.81
C LYS A 51 -11.98 -5.50 14.33
N GLU A 52 -12.86 -5.02 13.47
CA GLU A 52 -13.92 -5.82 12.83
C GLU A 52 -13.42 -6.75 11.72
N ILE A 53 -12.15 -6.65 11.32
CA ILE A 53 -11.59 -7.42 10.21
C ILE A 53 -10.79 -8.59 10.77
N ASP A 54 -11.23 -9.78 10.38
CA ASP A 54 -10.56 -11.06 10.61
C ASP A 54 -10.62 -11.89 9.32
N GLY A 55 -9.95 -13.04 9.31
CA GLY A 55 -9.91 -13.97 8.18
C GLY A 55 -11.28 -14.53 7.83
N ALA A 56 -12.17 -14.70 8.82
CA ALA A 56 -13.55 -15.13 8.57
C ALA A 56 -14.36 -14.05 7.82
N TRP A 57 -14.22 -12.79 8.21
CA TRP A 57 -14.82 -11.63 7.57
C TRP A 57 -14.27 -11.48 6.15
N LEU A 58 -12.94 -11.51 5.97
CA LEU A 58 -12.28 -11.42 4.67
C LEU A 58 -12.73 -12.54 3.74
N ARG A 59 -12.75 -13.79 4.21
CA ARG A 59 -13.24 -14.94 3.45
C ARG A 59 -14.68 -14.71 2.98
N LYS A 60 -15.57 -14.28 3.88
CA LYS A 60 -16.98 -14.02 3.54
C LYS A 60 -17.12 -12.93 2.47
N LYS A 61 -16.33 -11.85 2.57
CA LYS A 61 -16.35 -10.76 1.59
C LYS A 61 -15.79 -11.20 0.24
N TRP A 62 -14.65 -11.88 0.22
CA TRP A 62 -14.03 -12.42 -0.99
C TRP A 62 -14.96 -13.39 -1.73
N GLN A 63 -15.52 -14.38 -1.02
CA GLN A 63 -16.47 -15.34 -1.61
C GLN A 63 -17.68 -14.60 -2.21
N SER A 64 -18.15 -13.53 -1.55
CA SER A 64 -19.26 -12.73 -2.07
C SER A 64 -18.92 -11.97 -3.35
N GLU A 65 -17.66 -11.59 -3.55
CA GLU A 65 -17.20 -10.94 -4.78
C GLU A 65 -17.00 -11.93 -5.92
N VAL A 66 -16.37 -13.07 -5.65
CA VAL A 66 -16.19 -14.15 -6.64
C VAL A 66 -17.54 -14.59 -7.20
N LEU A 67 -18.55 -14.73 -6.35
CA LEU A 67 -19.92 -15.07 -6.76
C LEU A 67 -20.61 -13.98 -7.59
N CYS A 68 -20.21 -12.71 -7.44
CA CYS A 68 -20.90 -11.58 -8.07
C CYS A 68 -20.33 -11.22 -9.45
N VAL A 69 -19.01 -11.23 -9.60
CA VAL A 69 -18.31 -10.63 -10.76
C VAL A 69 -18.59 -11.36 -12.07
N ASN A 70 -18.86 -12.66 -12.02
CA ASN A 70 -18.83 -13.49 -13.23
C ASN A 70 -20.16 -14.13 -13.60
N ASN A 71 -21.30 -13.57 -13.17
CA ASN A 71 -22.61 -14.22 -13.30
C ASN A 71 -22.59 -15.67 -12.77
N GLY A 72 -21.74 -15.91 -11.77
CA GLY A 72 -21.44 -17.21 -11.20
C GLY A 72 -20.14 -17.86 -11.65
N ILE A 73 -19.58 -17.59 -12.83
CA ILE A 73 -18.43 -18.36 -13.37
C ILE A 73 -17.16 -18.08 -12.56
N ILE A 74 -16.56 -19.04 -11.85
CA ILE A 74 -15.32 -18.73 -11.12
C ILE A 74 -14.18 -18.51 -12.13
N ASN A 75 -13.58 -17.33 -12.16
CA ASN A 75 -12.35 -17.06 -12.90
C ASN A 75 -11.29 -16.50 -11.94
N LEU A 76 -10.39 -17.38 -11.49
CA LEU A 76 -9.24 -17.03 -10.63
C LEU A 76 -7.95 -16.82 -11.44
N GLN A 77 -8.05 -16.66 -12.77
CA GLN A 77 -6.90 -16.44 -13.67
C GLN A 77 -5.83 -17.55 -13.56
N GLY A 78 -6.26 -18.79 -13.32
CA GLY A 78 -5.36 -19.94 -13.17
C GLY A 78 -4.69 -20.07 -11.80
N LEU A 79 -5.00 -19.19 -10.84
CA LEU A 79 -4.51 -19.29 -9.47
C LEU A 79 -5.36 -20.28 -8.64
N SER A 80 -4.72 -20.90 -7.64
CA SER A 80 -5.46 -21.66 -6.62
C SER A 80 -6.32 -20.70 -5.77
N PRO A 81 -7.45 -21.18 -5.21
CA PRO A 81 -8.29 -20.37 -4.31
C PRO A 81 -7.51 -19.73 -3.16
N ASP A 82 -6.57 -20.45 -2.57
CA ASP A 82 -5.73 -19.94 -1.47
C ASP A 82 -4.88 -18.75 -1.91
N ILE A 83 -4.19 -18.84 -3.05
CA ILE A 83 -3.34 -17.75 -3.57
C ILE A 83 -4.20 -16.55 -4.00
N ALA A 84 -5.32 -16.82 -4.70
CA ALA A 84 -6.24 -15.77 -5.12
C ALA A 84 -6.86 -15.03 -3.92
N PHE A 85 -7.21 -15.76 -2.86
CA PHE A 85 -7.70 -15.18 -1.62
C PHE A 85 -6.60 -14.40 -0.89
N GLN A 86 -5.39 -14.93 -0.82
CA GLN A 86 -4.26 -14.23 -0.20
C GLN A 86 -3.98 -12.88 -0.89
N ASN A 87 -3.86 -12.87 -2.21
CA ASN A 87 -3.62 -11.65 -2.99
C ASN A 87 -4.73 -10.63 -2.77
N TRP A 88 -5.98 -11.08 -2.87
CA TRP A 88 -7.13 -10.22 -2.62
C TRP A 88 -7.16 -9.68 -1.18
N SER A 89 -6.82 -10.52 -0.19
CA SER A 89 -6.77 -10.12 1.22
C SER A 89 -5.67 -9.10 1.48
N ILE A 90 -4.51 -9.21 0.83
CA ILE A 90 -3.44 -8.20 0.91
C ILE A 90 -3.97 -6.85 0.41
N ASP A 91 -4.52 -6.80 -0.80
CA ASP A 91 -5.10 -5.59 -1.37
C ASP A 91 -6.20 -5.02 -0.46
N LYS A 92 -7.01 -5.92 0.14
CA LYS A 92 -8.11 -5.51 1.01
C LYS A 92 -7.67 -4.99 2.36
N LEU A 93 -6.59 -5.53 2.92
CA LEU A 93 -6.01 -5.06 4.18
C LEU A 93 -5.33 -3.70 4.00
N ASP A 94 -4.84 -3.40 2.81
CA ASP A 94 -4.30 -2.08 2.46
C ASP A 94 -5.39 -1.00 2.34
N ASN A 95 -6.55 -1.35 1.79
CA ASN A 95 -7.75 -0.49 1.85
C ASN A 95 -8.97 -1.25 2.42
N PRO A 96 -9.05 -1.40 3.75
CA PRO A 96 -10.13 -2.10 4.44
C PRO A 96 -11.53 -1.64 4.03
N ARG A 97 -11.67 -0.33 3.85
CA ARG A 97 -12.92 0.35 3.54
C ARG A 97 -13.17 0.50 2.05
N GLY A 98 -12.23 0.12 1.19
CA GLY A 98 -12.37 0.17 -0.26
C GLY A 98 -13.65 -0.55 -0.72
N LEU A 99 -14.21 -0.12 -1.85
CA LEU A 99 -15.45 -0.70 -2.34
C LEU A 99 -15.24 -2.12 -2.87
N LEU A 100 -16.18 -3.01 -2.53
CA LEU A 100 -16.28 -4.32 -3.18
C LEU A 100 -16.91 -4.14 -4.56
N ARG A 101 -16.40 -4.87 -5.56
CA ARG A 101 -16.96 -4.99 -6.91
C ARG A 101 -18.45 -5.30 -6.90
N LYS A 102 -18.88 -6.20 -6.00
CA LYS A 102 -20.31 -6.51 -5.78
C LYS A 102 -21.12 -5.27 -5.38
N SER A 103 -20.57 -4.43 -4.51
CA SER A 103 -21.24 -3.20 -4.06
C SER A 103 -21.40 -2.22 -5.22
N ILE A 104 -20.35 -2.07 -6.04
CA ILE A 104 -20.35 -1.21 -7.23
C ILE A 104 -21.41 -1.71 -8.22
N GLN A 105 -21.38 -3.00 -8.57
CA GLN A 105 -22.33 -3.60 -9.51
C GLN A 105 -23.78 -3.44 -9.03
N LYS A 106 -24.06 -3.63 -7.74
CA LYS A 106 -25.40 -3.41 -7.19
C LYS A 106 -25.80 -1.94 -7.32
N ALA A 107 -24.93 -1.01 -6.97
CA ALA A 107 -25.22 0.42 -7.10
C ALA A 107 -25.46 0.83 -8.56
N SER A 108 -24.72 0.26 -9.53
CA SER A 108 -24.90 0.50 -10.97
C SER A 108 -26.24 0.01 -11.52
N GLN A 109 -26.96 -0.88 -10.82
CA GLN A 109 -28.30 -1.31 -11.21
C GLN A 109 -29.38 -0.29 -10.80
N GLU A 110 -29.11 0.52 -9.77
CA GLU A 110 -30.08 1.41 -9.14
C GLU A 110 -29.79 2.89 -9.45
N ILE A 111 -28.53 3.25 -9.73
CA ILE A 111 -28.04 4.62 -9.87
C ILE A 111 -27.35 4.83 -11.22
N ARG A 112 -27.38 6.07 -11.73
CA ARG A 112 -26.68 6.46 -12.97
C ARG A 112 -25.17 6.13 -12.89
N HIS A 113 -24.65 5.60 -13.99
CA HIS A 113 -23.28 5.07 -14.07
C HIS A 113 -22.20 6.14 -13.82
N ASP A 114 -22.40 7.37 -14.26
CA ASP A 114 -21.50 8.51 -14.04
C ASP A 114 -21.28 8.80 -12.55
N HIS A 115 -22.35 8.78 -11.75
CA HIS A 115 -22.27 8.98 -10.30
C HIS A 115 -21.53 7.83 -9.61
N VAL A 116 -21.80 6.58 -10.02
CA VAL A 116 -21.13 5.39 -9.45
C VAL A 116 -19.63 5.43 -9.75
N SER A 117 -19.27 5.79 -10.99
CA SER A 117 -17.88 5.89 -11.43
C SER A 117 -17.11 6.93 -10.61
N TYR A 118 -17.72 8.10 -10.38
CA TYR A 118 -17.14 9.14 -9.55
C TYR A 118 -16.83 8.68 -8.11
N PHE A 119 -17.71 7.87 -7.52
CA PHE A 119 -17.47 7.27 -6.20
C PHE A 119 -16.39 6.20 -6.22
N GLN A 120 -16.39 5.34 -7.23
CA GLN A 120 -15.42 4.27 -7.40
C GLN A 120 -13.99 4.80 -7.56
N PHE A 121 -13.78 5.87 -8.33
CA PHE A 121 -12.45 6.35 -8.69
C PHE A 121 -11.81 7.30 -7.66
N GLY A 122 -12.50 7.66 -6.57
CA GLY A 122 -11.83 8.41 -5.50
C GLY A 122 -12.74 8.96 -4.41
N ARG A 123 -13.98 9.39 -4.73
CA ARG A 123 -14.82 10.09 -3.75
C ARG A 123 -15.11 9.22 -2.53
N TRP A 124 -15.29 7.90 -2.70
CA TRP A 124 -15.53 7.00 -1.56
C TRP A 124 -14.37 6.98 -0.56
N ASP A 125 -13.13 6.85 -1.04
CA ASP A 125 -11.95 6.79 -0.17
C ASP A 125 -11.71 8.14 0.51
N GLN A 126 -11.98 9.26 -0.18
CA GLN A 126 -11.91 10.60 0.39
C GLN A 126 -12.97 10.83 1.49
N GLU A 127 -14.18 10.33 1.31
CA GLU A 127 -15.24 10.38 2.34
C GLU A 127 -14.84 9.57 3.58
N ASN A 128 -14.30 8.36 3.40
CA ASN A 128 -13.79 7.55 4.52
C ASN A 128 -12.63 8.24 5.23
N ALA A 129 -11.68 8.81 4.48
CA ALA A 129 -10.57 9.57 5.05
C ALA A 129 -11.05 10.79 5.84
N CYS A 130 -12.07 11.51 5.35
CA CYS A 130 -12.69 12.61 6.09
C CYS A 130 -13.36 12.13 7.38
N ALA A 131 -14.07 11.00 7.36
CA ALA A 131 -14.67 10.43 8.55
C ALA A 131 -13.59 9.99 9.57
N GLU A 132 -12.53 9.33 9.11
CA GLU A 132 -11.36 8.99 9.94
C GLU A 132 -10.74 10.26 10.55
N ARG A 133 -10.61 11.33 9.76
CA ARG A 133 -10.16 12.64 10.21
C ARG A 133 -11.16 13.33 11.14
N MET A 134 -12.46 13.08 11.07
CA MET A 134 -13.43 13.71 11.96
C MET A 134 -13.65 12.97 13.28
N ARG A 135 -13.13 11.73 13.44
CA ARG A 135 -13.02 11.08 14.77
C ARG A 135 -12.21 11.93 15.77
N GLY A 136 -11.28 12.74 15.28
CA GLY A 136 -10.49 13.69 16.07
C GLY A 136 -11.14 15.07 16.26
N SER A 137 -12.43 15.22 15.98
CA SER A 137 -13.16 16.48 16.19
C SER A 137 -13.26 16.81 17.69
N GLU A 138 -13.25 18.11 18.02
CA GLU A 138 -13.54 18.60 19.38
C GLU A 138 -15.03 18.42 19.73
N ASP A 139 -15.90 18.42 18.73
CA ASP A 139 -17.31 18.06 18.89
C ASP A 139 -17.44 16.54 19.12
N ASP A 140 -17.93 16.17 20.31
CA ASP A 140 -18.13 14.78 20.73
C ASP A 140 -19.16 14.04 19.86
N GLU A 141 -20.21 14.72 19.40
CA GLU A 141 -21.22 14.11 18.54
C GLU A 141 -20.64 13.78 17.17
N ILE A 142 -19.86 14.70 16.57
CA ILE A 142 -19.18 14.46 15.29
C ILE A 142 -18.16 13.32 15.44
N SER A 143 -17.35 13.34 16.50
CA SER A 143 -16.35 12.29 16.75
C SER A 143 -16.98 10.90 16.88
N LEU A 144 -18.12 10.81 17.59
CA LEU A 144 -18.85 9.56 17.75
C LEU A 144 -19.59 9.14 16.47
N MET A 145 -20.24 10.07 15.77
CA MET A 145 -20.88 9.81 14.47
C MET A 145 -19.87 9.27 13.46
N ALA A 146 -18.69 9.85 13.39
CA ALA A 146 -17.62 9.37 12.52
C ALA A 146 -17.24 7.92 12.83
N ALA A 147 -17.05 7.57 14.11
CA ALA A 147 -16.75 6.20 14.51
C ALA A 147 -17.88 5.21 14.16
N LEU A 148 -19.13 5.58 14.43
CA LEU A 148 -20.30 4.75 14.11
C LEU A 148 -20.45 4.57 12.60
N TRP A 149 -20.29 5.64 11.83
CA TRP A 149 -20.38 5.60 10.38
C TRP A 149 -19.29 4.72 9.78
N LEU A 150 -18.02 4.88 10.20
CA LEU A 150 -16.90 4.06 9.72
C LEU A 150 -17.06 2.57 10.03
N ARG A 151 -17.67 2.25 11.17
CA ARG A 151 -17.94 0.89 11.59
C ARG A 151 -19.04 0.24 10.78
N GLN A 152 -20.13 0.98 10.55
CA GLN A 152 -21.28 0.47 9.81
C GLN A 152 -21.05 0.46 8.30
N SER A 153 -20.33 1.44 7.75
CA SER A 153 -19.96 1.47 6.34
C SER A 153 -19.09 0.27 5.96
N LEU A 154 -18.16 -0.15 6.84
CA LEU A 154 -17.36 -1.36 6.64
C LEU A 154 -18.21 -2.63 6.58
N ARG A 155 -19.25 -2.74 7.43
CA ARG A 155 -20.13 -3.91 7.49
C ARG A 155 -21.09 -3.96 6.30
N GLU A 156 -21.75 -2.83 6.03
CA GLU A 156 -22.86 -2.67 5.09
C GLU A 156 -22.48 -1.82 3.85
N GLN A 157 -21.27 -2.03 3.32
CA GLN A 157 -20.71 -1.21 2.21
C GLN A 157 -21.68 -0.97 1.05
N SER A 158 -22.38 -1.99 0.55
CA SER A 158 -23.28 -1.81 -0.61
C SER A 158 -24.45 -0.88 -0.30
N LYS A 159 -24.98 -0.95 0.92
CA LYS A 159 -26.08 -0.09 1.37
C LYS A 159 -25.60 1.34 1.53
N PHE A 160 -24.50 1.54 2.26
CA PHE A 160 -23.92 2.87 2.49
C PHE A 160 -23.47 3.53 1.19
N LEU A 161 -22.88 2.78 0.25
CA LEU A 161 -22.55 3.30 -1.08
C LEU A 161 -23.80 3.79 -1.81
N THR A 162 -24.86 2.99 -1.82
CA THR A 162 -26.12 3.34 -2.52
C THR A 162 -26.77 4.56 -1.89
N GLU A 163 -26.89 4.62 -0.57
CA GLU A 163 -27.46 5.75 0.17
C GLU A 163 -26.66 7.05 -0.06
N MET A 164 -25.32 6.96 -0.04
CA MET A 164 -24.43 8.09 -0.35
C MET A 164 -24.57 8.57 -1.79
N LEU A 165 -24.70 7.64 -2.75
CA LEU A 165 -24.94 7.97 -4.15
C LEU A 165 -26.29 8.65 -4.37
N ILE A 166 -27.33 8.24 -3.63
CA ILE A 166 -28.65 8.90 -3.66
C ILE A 166 -28.52 10.33 -3.12
N LEU A 167 -27.82 10.54 -2.00
CA LEU A 167 -27.56 11.87 -1.45
C LEU A 167 -26.80 12.76 -2.45
N TYR A 168 -25.75 12.22 -3.07
CA TYR A 168 -24.97 12.92 -4.10
C TYR A 168 -25.84 13.30 -5.30
N SER A 169 -26.61 12.35 -5.83
CA SER A 169 -27.52 12.57 -6.95
C SER A 169 -28.55 13.66 -6.62
N GLY A 170 -29.11 13.62 -5.41
CA GLY A 170 -30.03 14.64 -4.92
C GLY A 170 -29.41 16.03 -4.82
N ARG A 171 -28.14 16.15 -4.40
CA ARG A 171 -27.42 17.43 -4.37
C ARG A 171 -27.18 17.99 -5.78
N ILE A 172 -26.80 17.14 -6.74
CA ILE A 172 -26.64 17.56 -8.15
C ILE A 172 -27.97 18.07 -8.71
N SER A 173 -29.04 17.29 -8.55
CA SER A 173 -30.36 17.63 -9.10
C SER A 173 -30.93 18.93 -8.53
N ARG A 174 -30.65 19.24 -7.25
CA ARG A 174 -31.12 20.48 -6.60
C ARG A 174 -30.31 21.71 -6.97
N ASN A 175 -29.00 21.56 -7.12
CA ASN A 175 -28.09 22.70 -7.24
C ASN A 175 -27.69 23.01 -8.70
N GLY A 176 -28.03 22.15 -9.66
CA GLY A 176 -27.51 22.22 -11.03
C GLY A 176 -26.02 21.86 -11.07
N LEU A 177 -25.55 21.26 -12.16
CA LEU A 177 -24.22 20.64 -12.27
C LEU A 177 -23.02 21.53 -11.82
N GLU A 178 -22.06 20.83 -11.20
CA GLU A 178 -20.58 21.00 -11.26
C GLU A 178 -19.86 22.19 -10.63
N LYS A 179 -20.51 23.31 -10.32
CA LYS A 179 -19.71 24.53 -10.08
C LYS A 179 -18.86 24.62 -8.81
N GLN A 180 -18.98 23.71 -7.85
CA GLN A 180 -17.97 23.57 -6.80
C GLN A 180 -17.87 22.09 -6.39
N THR A 181 -17.11 21.30 -7.15
CA THR A 181 -16.36 20.19 -6.55
C THR A 181 -15.71 20.77 -5.30
N PRO A 182 -16.11 20.35 -4.09
CA PRO A 182 -15.60 21.01 -2.88
C PRO A 182 -14.08 21.04 -2.92
N ASP A 183 -13.47 22.20 -2.66
CA ASP A 183 -12.01 22.38 -2.85
C ASP A 183 -11.17 21.33 -2.12
N TRP A 184 -11.71 20.75 -1.05
CA TRP A 184 -11.05 19.70 -0.28
C TRP A 184 -10.94 18.37 -1.02
N LEU A 185 -11.63 18.18 -2.14
CA LEU A 185 -11.54 16.98 -2.96
C LEU A 185 -10.29 16.90 -3.85
N LYS A 186 -9.52 17.98 -3.94
CA LYS A 186 -8.22 17.93 -4.61
C LYS A 186 -7.17 17.16 -3.81
N TYR A 187 -7.43 16.92 -2.53
CA TYR A 187 -6.51 16.22 -1.64
C TYR A 187 -6.73 14.70 -1.71
N SER A 188 -5.64 13.95 -1.69
CA SER A 188 -5.65 12.49 -1.59
C SER A 188 -6.20 12.02 -0.24
N PRO A 189 -6.72 10.79 -0.14
CA PRO A 189 -7.18 10.22 1.14
C PRO A 189 -6.12 10.28 2.26
N ASP A 190 -4.85 10.05 1.95
CA ASP A 190 -3.77 10.08 2.95
C ASP A 190 -3.48 11.50 3.46
N GLU A 191 -3.50 12.50 2.57
CA GLU A 191 -3.40 13.91 2.98
C GLU A 191 -4.57 14.29 3.91
N ILE A 192 -5.78 13.87 3.58
CA ILE A 192 -6.98 14.13 4.39
C ILE A 192 -6.84 13.53 5.80
N ARG A 193 -6.40 12.27 5.91
CA ARG A 193 -6.19 11.58 7.21
C ARG A 193 -5.17 12.34 8.08
N CYS A 194 -4.15 12.91 7.45
CA CYS A 194 -3.06 13.62 8.11
C CYS A 194 -3.28 15.12 8.32
N TRP A 195 -4.41 15.71 7.92
CA TRP A 195 -4.66 17.14 8.12
C TRP A 195 -4.48 17.59 9.58
N THR A 196 -3.74 18.67 9.79
CA THR A 196 -3.65 19.28 11.13
C THR A 196 -5.00 19.85 11.54
N ASN A 197 -5.66 20.60 10.66
CA ASN A 197 -6.99 21.17 10.86
C ASN A 197 -7.90 20.76 9.71
N ILE A 198 -9.17 20.46 10.02
CA ILE A 198 -10.17 20.20 8.98
C ILE A 198 -10.54 21.55 8.35
N PRO A 199 -10.46 21.70 7.01
CA PRO A 199 -10.87 22.93 6.35
C PRO A 199 -12.32 23.29 6.69
N PRO A 200 -12.66 24.57 6.95
CA PRO A 200 -14.05 24.98 7.21
C PRO A 200 -15.01 24.66 6.06
N THR A 201 -14.49 24.58 4.83
CA THR A 201 -15.24 24.20 3.62
C THR A 201 -15.42 22.69 3.47
N CYS A 202 -14.85 21.88 4.38
CA CYS A 202 -15.01 20.43 4.38
C CYS A 202 -16.41 20.04 4.84
N GLN A 203 -17.32 19.89 3.89
CA GLN A 203 -18.69 19.41 4.09
C GLN A 203 -18.88 18.05 3.40
N PRO A 204 -18.37 16.96 4.00
CA PRO A 204 -18.44 15.62 3.42
C PRO A 204 -19.87 15.07 3.40
N LEU A 205 -20.18 14.24 2.40
CA LEU A 205 -21.50 13.62 2.27
C LEU A 205 -21.74 12.62 3.40
N TRP A 206 -20.67 11.98 3.89
CA TRP A 206 -20.81 11.00 4.97
C TRP A 206 -21.39 11.63 6.23
N LEU A 207 -21.11 12.91 6.49
CA LEU A 207 -21.58 13.61 7.68
C LEU A 207 -23.08 13.86 7.62
N ASP A 208 -23.60 14.26 6.45
CA ASP A 208 -25.04 14.39 6.25
C ASP A 208 -25.74 13.04 6.40
N HIS A 209 -25.17 12.00 5.80
CA HIS A 209 -25.66 10.63 5.94
C HIS A 209 -25.68 10.16 7.40
N ALA A 210 -24.60 10.41 8.14
CA ALA A 210 -24.46 10.05 9.54
C ALA A 210 -25.44 10.82 10.44
N LYS A 211 -25.69 12.10 10.15
CA LYS A 211 -26.70 12.90 10.86
C LYS A 211 -28.10 12.33 10.68
N THR A 212 -28.45 11.91 9.46
CA THR A 212 -29.75 11.27 9.19
C THR A 212 -29.90 9.93 9.91
N LEU A 213 -28.84 9.11 9.95
CA LEU A 213 -28.89 7.77 10.55
C LEU A 213 -28.79 7.79 12.08
N PHE A 214 -27.92 8.62 12.64
CA PHE A 214 -27.53 8.55 14.05
C PHE A 214 -27.99 9.77 14.85
N GLY A 215 -28.31 10.90 14.21
CA GLY A 215 -28.56 12.17 14.90
C GLY A 215 -29.64 12.07 15.98
N GLU A 216 -30.80 11.49 15.67
CA GLU A 216 -31.88 11.31 16.65
C GLU A 216 -31.52 10.31 17.76
N VAL A 217 -30.76 9.27 17.44
CA VAL A 217 -30.29 8.31 18.46
C VAL A 217 -29.33 9.00 19.43
N LEU A 218 -28.39 9.81 18.91
CA LEU A 218 -27.40 10.52 19.73
C LEU A 218 -28.05 11.58 20.62
N LYS A 219 -29.05 12.33 20.14
CA LYS A 219 -29.80 13.29 20.95
C LYS A 219 -30.44 12.68 22.20
N ASN A 220 -30.81 11.40 22.13
CA ASN A 220 -31.46 10.67 23.21
C ASN A 220 -30.46 9.97 24.16
N LEU A 221 -29.16 9.99 23.86
CA LEU A 221 -28.15 9.38 24.71
C LEU A 221 -27.69 10.34 25.82
N PRO A 222 -27.37 9.82 27.03
CA PRO A 222 -26.73 10.63 28.06
C PRO A 222 -25.42 11.21 27.56
N ARG A 223 -25.18 12.51 27.81
CA ARG A 223 -23.97 13.23 27.41
C ARG A 223 -22.67 12.50 27.80
N LYS A 224 -22.61 11.93 29.02
CA LYS A 224 -21.44 11.14 29.48
C LYS A 224 -21.13 9.93 28.59
N THR A 225 -22.14 9.30 28.00
CA THR A 225 -21.96 8.17 27.07
C THR A 225 -21.37 8.65 25.75
N ILE A 226 -21.83 9.80 25.26
CA ILE A 226 -21.32 10.44 24.04
C ILE A 226 -19.85 10.83 24.24
N GLU A 227 -19.53 11.54 25.31
CA GLU A 227 -18.17 11.95 25.69
C GLU A 227 -17.22 10.74 25.79
N ARG A 228 -17.65 9.65 26.43
CA ARG A 228 -16.84 8.42 26.54
C ARG A 228 -16.59 7.77 25.18
N GLY A 229 -17.61 7.70 24.33
CA GLY A 229 -17.50 7.16 22.97
C GLY A 229 -16.57 8.00 22.09
N ALA A 230 -16.72 9.32 22.15
CA ALA A 230 -15.89 10.28 21.44
C ALA A 230 -14.43 10.21 21.89
N ASN A 231 -14.16 10.15 23.21
CA ASN A 231 -12.79 10.03 23.71
C ASN A 231 -12.11 8.75 23.22
N LYS A 232 -12.82 7.61 23.25
CA LYS A 232 -12.29 6.36 22.69
C LYS A 232 -12.00 6.49 21.18
N SER A 233 -12.92 7.08 20.43
CA SER A 233 -12.77 7.35 19.00
C SER A 233 -11.54 8.20 18.67
N ARG A 234 -11.28 9.25 19.46
CA ARG A 234 -10.10 10.11 19.33
C ARG A 234 -8.80 9.34 19.60
N LEU A 235 -8.75 8.55 20.67
CA LEU A 235 -7.58 7.76 21.03
C LEU A 235 -7.24 6.71 19.97
N ASP A 236 -8.24 5.94 19.52
CA ASP A 236 -8.07 4.95 18.44
C ASP A 236 -7.53 5.64 17.17
N ARG A 237 -8.05 6.83 16.85
CA ARG A 237 -7.60 7.61 15.69
C ARG A 237 -6.17 8.14 15.82
N ILE A 238 -5.73 8.56 17.01
CA ILE A 238 -4.35 9.04 17.22
C ILE A 238 -3.36 7.91 16.94
N ASP A 239 -3.67 6.71 17.43
CA ASP A 239 -2.86 5.52 17.22
C ASP A 239 -2.82 5.13 15.73
N GLU A 240 -3.97 5.05 15.08
CA GLU A 240 -4.06 4.73 13.65
C GLU A 240 -3.32 5.73 12.76
N VAL A 241 -3.45 7.04 13.03
CA VAL A 241 -2.74 8.09 12.26
C VAL A 241 -1.22 8.00 12.49
N ARG A 242 -0.79 7.64 13.70
CA ARG A 242 0.64 7.42 13.98
C ARG A 242 1.15 6.26 13.13
N THR A 243 0.47 5.12 13.14
CA THR A 243 0.87 3.95 12.34
C THR A 243 0.89 4.27 10.84
N LEU A 244 -0.14 4.95 10.32
CA LEU A 244 -0.18 5.35 8.91
C LEU A 244 0.99 6.28 8.56
N ARG A 245 1.31 7.25 9.41
CA ARG A 245 2.44 8.15 9.18
C ARG A 245 3.76 7.38 9.11
N LEU A 246 3.98 6.45 10.03
CA LEU A 246 5.20 5.62 10.03
C LEU A 246 5.26 4.74 8.78
N ARG A 247 4.15 4.14 8.36
CA ARG A 247 4.06 3.38 7.11
C ARG A 247 4.42 4.23 5.89
N LEU A 248 3.81 5.41 5.73
CA LEU A 248 4.10 6.33 4.62
C LEU A 248 5.56 6.81 4.63
N GLN A 249 6.15 7.03 5.81
CA GLN A 249 7.57 7.34 5.94
C GLN A 249 8.46 6.16 5.51
N SER A 250 8.12 4.95 5.92
CA SER A 250 8.85 3.72 5.55
C SER A 250 8.77 3.48 4.05
N GLU A 251 7.60 3.58 3.44
CA GLU A 251 7.41 3.45 1.99
C GLU A 251 8.20 4.51 1.22
N ARG A 252 8.16 5.77 1.69
CA ARG A 252 8.97 6.84 1.12
C ARG A 252 10.45 6.50 1.15
N VAL A 253 10.96 5.96 2.26
CA VAL A 253 12.38 5.56 2.43
C VAL A 253 12.71 4.33 1.58
N ALA A 254 11.80 3.37 1.47
CA ALA A 254 11.97 2.20 0.61
C ALA A 254 12.09 2.59 -0.87
N ASN A 255 11.34 3.60 -1.30
CA ASN A 255 11.39 4.15 -2.66
C ASN A 255 12.48 5.22 -2.86
N MET A 256 13.30 5.51 -1.85
CA MET A 256 14.43 6.42 -2.03
C MET A 256 15.61 5.71 -2.66
N ASP A 257 16.08 6.25 -3.77
CA ASP A 257 17.27 5.78 -4.48
C ASP A 257 18.55 6.24 -3.79
N PHE A 258 18.80 5.79 -2.55
CA PHE A 258 20.01 6.16 -1.80
C PHE A 258 21.30 5.78 -2.54
N TYR A 259 21.25 4.78 -3.42
CA TYR A 259 22.35 4.38 -4.29
C TYR A 259 22.70 5.40 -5.38
N SER A 260 21.83 6.37 -5.65
CA SER A 260 22.09 7.47 -6.58
C SER A 260 22.62 8.73 -5.89
N MET A 261 22.70 8.73 -4.55
CA MET A 261 23.04 9.89 -3.75
C MET A 261 24.53 9.86 -3.33
N PRO A 262 25.33 10.92 -3.56
CA PRO A 262 26.74 10.93 -3.19
C PRO A 262 27.01 10.71 -1.69
N GLY A 263 26.20 11.31 -0.81
CA GLY A 263 26.42 11.26 0.65
C GLY A 263 26.40 9.84 1.25
N PRO A 264 25.33 9.05 1.06
CA PRO A 264 25.28 7.64 1.45
C PRO A 264 26.43 6.81 0.89
N LEU A 265 26.76 6.98 -0.40
CA LEU A 265 27.82 6.23 -1.07
C LEU A 265 29.19 6.53 -0.47
N GLU A 266 29.53 7.80 -0.23
CA GLU A 266 30.77 8.17 0.43
C GLU A 266 30.89 7.57 1.83
N LYS A 267 29.78 7.52 2.58
CA LYS A 267 29.77 6.94 3.93
C LYS A 267 29.90 5.42 3.90
N ALA A 268 29.22 4.77 2.98
CA ALA A 268 29.33 3.33 2.74
C ALA A 268 30.75 2.93 2.36
N ALA A 269 31.39 3.68 1.45
CA ALA A 269 32.79 3.48 1.05
C ALA A 269 33.75 3.63 2.23
N LYS A 270 33.59 4.67 3.07
CA LYS A 270 34.41 4.85 4.29
C LYS A 270 34.26 3.70 5.29
N LEU A 271 33.09 3.06 5.31
CA LEU A 271 32.77 1.95 6.21
C LEU A 271 33.06 0.58 5.58
N ASN A 272 33.47 0.49 4.31
CA ASN A 272 33.58 -0.74 3.53
C ASN A 272 32.29 -1.57 3.55
N ILE A 273 31.16 -0.94 3.27
CA ILE A 273 29.82 -1.57 3.21
C ILE A 273 29.60 -2.18 1.82
N THR A 274 29.23 -3.47 1.77
CA THR A 274 28.77 -4.16 0.55
C THR A 274 27.40 -3.60 0.14
N ALA A 275 26.96 -3.71 -1.11
CA ALA A 275 25.59 -3.25 -1.38
C ALA A 275 24.50 -4.16 -0.81
N ASN A 276 24.76 -5.45 -0.58
CA ASN A 276 23.81 -6.28 0.16
C ASN A 276 23.59 -5.71 1.57
N GLU A 277 24.66 -5.29 2.24
CA GLU A 277 24.59 -4.59 3.53
C GLU A 277 23.97 -3.19 3.38
N PHE A 278 24.16 -2.51 2.26
CA PHE A 278 23.51 -1.23 1.97
C PHE A 278 21.99 -1.38 1.85
N LEU A 279 21.52 -2.39 1.12
CA LEU A 279 20.10 -2.76 1.03
C LEU A 279 19.56 -3.22 2.38
N LEU A 280 20.36 -3.98 3.15
CA LEU A 280 20.01 -4.35 4.52
C LEU A 280 19.88 -3.12 5.42
N ALA A 281 20.77 -2.13 5.30
CA ALA A 281 20.67 -0.88 6.05
C ALA A 281 19.36 -0.15 5.75
N GLN A 282 18.93 -0.15 4.48
CA GLN A 282 17.67 0.47 4.06
C GLN A 282 16.48 -0.30 4.66
N LYS A 283 16.54 -1.64 4.62
CA LYS A 283 15.54 -2.49 5.26
C LYS A 283 15.47 -2.27 6.78
N ILE A 284 16.61 -2.24 7.48
CA ILE A 284 16.65 -1.97 8.93
C ILE A 284 16.06 -0.60 9.23
N MET A 285 16.36 0.43 8.42
CA MET A 285 15.77 1.75 8.58
C MET A 285 14.25 1.73 8.41
N CYS A 286 13.72 1.05 7.38
CA CYS A 286 12.29 0.86 7.19
C CYS A 286 11.63 0.16 8.39
N ASP A 287 12.23 -0.94 8.87
CA ASP A 287 11.73 -1.68 10.03
C ASP A 287 11.72 -0.80 11.30
N ASP A 288 12.79 -0.04 11.55
CA ASP A 288 12.87 0.89 12.68
C ASP A 288 11.86 2.06 12.58
N ILE A 289 11.52 2.50 11.37
CA ILE A 289 10.45 3.48 11.16
C ILE A 289 9.11 2.85 11.52
N LEU A 290 8.80 1.63 11.04
CA LEU A 290 7.57 0.93 11.34
C LEU A 290 7.40 0.65 12.85
N ASP A 291 8.51 0.34 13.53
CA ASP A 291 8.56 0.18 14.99
C ASP A 291 8.44 1.50 15.77
N GLY A 292 8.49 2.65 15.07
CA GLY A 292 8.47 3.98 15.68
C GLY A 292 9.75 4.34 16.44
N LYS A 293 10.85 3.62 16.23
CA LYS A 293 12.19 3.91 16.76
C LYS A 293 12.88 5.01 15.95
N CYS A 294 12.50 5.14 14.67
CA CYS A 294 12.92 6.21 13.78
C CYS A 294 11.70 7.02 13.32
N ASP A 295 11.71 8.33 13.53
CA ASP A 295 10.72 9.24 12.93
C ASP A 295 11.44 10.30 12.12
N ILE A 296 11.42 10.14 10.80
CA ILE A 296 12.08 11.06 9.87
C ILE A 296 11.41 12.45 9.86
N SER A 297 10.17 12.59 10.37
CA SER A 297 9.45 13.87 10.39
C SER A 297 9.86 14.81 11.51
N ILE A 298 10.55 14.30 12.55
CA ILE A 298 11.10 15.11 13.64
C ILE A 298 12.38 15.84 13.16
N HIS A 299 13.10 15.25 12.21
CA HIS A 299 14.37 15.75 11.69
C HIS A 299 14.18 16.64 10.45
N ARG A 300 13.29 17.65 10.53
CA ARG A 300 12.92 18.50 9.37
C ARG A 300 14.09 19.20 8.69
N ASP A 301 15.14 19.52 9.46
CA ASP A 301 16.30 20.27 8.99
C ASP A 301 17.45 19.36 8.53
N GLN A 302 17.29 18.03 8.64
CA GLN A 302 18.30 17.06 8.28
C GLN A 302 17.88 16.26 7.05
N PRO A 303 18.71 16.20 5.98
CA PRO A 303 18.47 15.32 4.85
C PRO A 303 18.31 13.87 5.30
N VAL A 304 17.31 13.17 4.76
CA VAL A 304 16.98 11.77 5.12
C VAL A 304 18.19 10.85 4.96
N TRP A 305 19.04 11.10 3.95
CA TRP A 305 20.26 10.34 3.71
C TRP A 305 21.26 10.38 4.87
N MET A 306 21.30 11.47 5.65
CA MET A 306 22.15 11.56 6.84
C MET A 306 21.60 10.73 8.02
N ILE A 307 20.29 10.50 8.05
CA ILE A 307 19.66 9.57 8.99
C ILE A 307 20.01 8.14 8.58
N PHE A 308 19.85 7.82 7.29
CA PHE A 308 20.25 6.55 6.69
C PHE A 308 21.71 6.18 6.97
N ALA A 309 22.63 7.16 6.95
CA ALA A 309 24.05 6.94 7.23
C ALA A 309 24.34 6.27 8.58
N LYS A 310 23.44 6.38 9.58
CA LYS A 310 23.55 5.69 10.88
C LYS A 310 23.31 4.19 10.75
N TYR A 311 22.43 3.79 9.82
CA TYR A 311 22.04 2.41 9.57
C TYR A 311 23.10 1.63 8.80
N LEU A 312 23.93 2.30 7.99
CA LEU A 312 25.08 1.68 7.33
C LEU A 312 26.01 0.98 8.34
N SER A 313 26.34 1.66 9.45
CA SER A 313 27.14 1.06 10.52
C SER A 313 26.47 -0.15 11.17
N GLN A 314 25.13 -0.17 11.23
CA GLN A 314 24.38 -1.28 11.83
C GLN A 314 24.28 -2.49 10.91
N ALA A 315 24.37 -2.31 9.59
CA ALA A 315 24.33 -3.39 8.62
C ALA A 315 25.70 -4.05 8.39
N LYS A 316 26.79 -3.33 8.70
CA LYS A 316 28.15 -3.83 8.54
C LYS A 316 28.38 -5.17 9.22
N GLY A 317 28.93 -6.13 8.49
CA GLY A 317 29.27 -7.48 8.95
C GLY A 317 28.07 -8.39 9.21
N LYS A 318 26.84 -7.97 8.88
CA LYS A 318 25.63 -8.80 9.10
C LYS A 318 25.29 -9.71 7.92
N ILE A 319 25.90 -9.50 6.77
CA ILE A 319 25.75 -10.37 5.59
C ILE A 319 27.11 -10.97 5.28
N ALA A 320 27.14 -12.29 5.11
CA ALA A 320 28.34 -12.97 4.67
C ALA A 320 28.76 -12.46 3.29
N LEU A 321 30.05 -12.24 3.09
CA LEU A 321 30.56 -11.89 1.77
C LEU A 321 30.24 -13.04 0.80
N PRO A 322 29.77 -12.74 -0.42
CA PRO A 322 29.53 -13.77 -1.42
C PRO A 322 30.85 -14.49 -1.69
N ASP A 323 30.78 -15.82 -1.84
CA ASP A 323 31.95 -16.59 -2.24
C ASP A 323 32.26 -16.38 -3.72
N PHE A 324 33.42 -16.89 -4.16
CA PHE A 324 33.89 -16.69 -5.52
C PHE A 324 32.92 -17.26 -6.57
N SER A 325 32.31 -18.41 -6.30
CA SER A 325 31.38 -19.08 -7.22
C SER A 325 30.08 -18.29 -7.38
N GLU A 326 29.61 -17.65 -6.30
CA GLU A 326 28.45 -16.78 -6.34
C GLU A 326 28.73 -15.51 -7.16
N VAL A 327 29.91 -14.91 -7.01
CA VAL A 327 30.33 -13.74 -7.81
C VAL A 327 30.43 -14.09 -9.30
N GLU A 328 31.03 -15.23 -9.62
CA GLU A 328 31.13 -15.78 -10.97
C GLU A 328 29.77 -15.99 -11.63
N THR A 329 28.85 -16.63 -10.91
CA THR A 329 27.49 -16.85 -11.39
C THR A 329 26.76 -15.53 -11.66
N ARG A 330 26.96 -14.50 -10.82
CA ARG A 330 26.34 -13.18 -11.01
C ARG A 330 26.90 -12.44 -12.23
N ILE A 331 28.23 -12.44 -12.42
CA ILE A 331 28.86 -11.81 -13.59
C ILE A 331 28.41 -12.53 -14.87
N HIS A 332 28.39 -13.86 -14.85
CA HIS A 332 27.91 -14.66 -15.97
C HIS A 332 26.44 -14.35 -16.30
N ASN A 333 25.56 -14.25 -15.30
CA ASN A 333 24.14 -13.95 -15.53
C ASN A 333 23.88 -12.51 -16.03
N ILE A 334 24.71 -11.54 -15.64
CA ILE A 334 24.53 -10.13 -16.06
C ILE A 334 25.07 -9.92 -17.47
N PHE A 335 26.23 -10.50 -17.78
CA PHE A 335 26.97 -10.19 -19.01
C PHE A 335 27.01 -11.34 -20.02
N ASN A 336 26.53 -12.55 -19.67
CA ASN A 336 26.77 -13.78 -20.42
C ASN A 336 28.27 -13.98 -20.75
N LEU A 337 29.16 -13.53 -19.85
CA LEU A 337 30.61 -13.60 -20.03
C LEU A 337 31.23 -14.57 -19.03
N ASP A 338 32.32 -15.21 -19.43
CA ASP A 338 33.27 -15.85 -18.52
C ASP A 338 34.08 -14.75 -17.79
N ILE A 339 34.38 -14.92 -16.50
CA ILE A 339 35.16 -13.95 -15.71
C ILE A 339 36.53 -13.72 -16.36
N GLU A 340 37.18 -14.79 -16.85
CA GLU A 340 38.49 -14.67 -17.48
C GLU A 340 38.41 -13.87 -18.79
N GLU A 341 37.34 -14.05 -19.55
CA GLU A 341 37.08 -13.32 -20.79
C GLU A 341 36.76 -11.84 -20.51
N PHE A 342 35.97 -11.55 -19.48
CA PHE A 342 35.69 -10.18 -19.02
C PHE A 342 36.96 -9.44 -18.57
N ILE A 343 37.82 -10.07 -17.77
CA ILE A 343 39.09 -9.48 -17.33
C ILE A 343 40.03 -9.23 -18.52
N SER A 344 40.08 -10.18 -19.47
CA SER A 344 40.92 -10.07 -20.67
C SER A 344 40.45 -9.02 -21.68
N GLY A 345 39.15 -8.66 -21.66
CA GLY A 345 38.53 -7.68 -22.55
C GLY A 345 38.59 -6.23 -22.04
N LEU A 346 39.06 -5.98 -20.82
CA LEU A 346 39.22 -4.62 -20.30
C LEU A 346 40.37 -3.89 -21.01
N PRO A 347 40.16 -2.69 -21.58
CA PRO A 347 41.26 -1.92 -22.15
C PRO A 347 42.29 -1.63 -21.05
N PRO A 348 43.60 -1.66 -21.35
CA PRO A 348 44.63 -1.39 -20.37
C PRO A 348 44.40 0.00 -19.78
N LEU A 349 44.02 0.05 -18.50
CA LEU A 349 43.77 1.30 -17.78
C LEU A 349 45.03 2.15 -17.89
N SER A 350 44.95 3.22 -18.67
CA SER A 350 46.03 4.16 -18.90
C SER A 350 46.24 5.01 -17.64
N LYS A 351 46.89 4.43 -16.64
CA LYS A 351 47.89 5.02 -15.74
C LYS A 351 48.08 4.10 -14.52
N GLY A 352 49.05 3.18 -14.68
CA GLY A 352 49.91 2.70 -13.61
C GLY A 352 49.26 1.81 -12.55
N LEU A 353 49.09 0.53 -12.87
CA LEU A 353 49.14 -0.58 -11.92
C LEU A 353 49.29 -1.87 -12.73
N PHE A 354 50.49 -2.47 -12.71
CA PHE A 354 50.68 -3.86 -13.12
C PHE A 354 50.24 -4.73 -11.94
N LEU A 355 48.97 -5.14 -11.92
CA LEU A 355 48.49 -6.15 -10.97
C LEU A 355 48.59 -7.52 -11.67
N GLN A 356 49.25 -8.48 -11.03
CA GLN A 356 49.26 -9.86 -11.51
C GLN A 356 47.85 -10.46 -11.28
N GLY A 357 47.43 -11.44 -12.09
CA GLY A 357 46.05 -11.96 -12.09
C GLY A 357 45.50 -12.42 -10.72
N SER A 358 46.36 -12.79 -9.77
CA SER A 358 45.98 -13.11 -8.39
C SER A 358 45.52 -11.89 -7.58
N ASP A 359 46.07 -10.70 -7.88
CA ASP A 359 45.72 -9.45 -7.21
C ASP A 359 44.41 -8.88 -7.77
N ILE A 360 44.14 -9.11 -9.06
CA ILE A 360 42.86 -8.78 -9.72
C ILE A 360 41.71 -9.60 -9.11
N LEU A 361 41.92 -10.87 -8.78
CA LEU A 361 40.91 -11.71 -8.11
C LEU A 361 40.61 -11.26 -6.68
N THR A 362 41.63 -10.76 -5.98
CA THR A 362 41.48 -10.17 -4.63
C THR A 362 40.75 -8.84 -4.69
N GLU A 363 41.08 -7.99 -5.67
CA GLU A 363 40.35 -6.75 -5.96
C GLU A 363 38.92 -7.03 -6.47
N ILE A 364 38.67 -8.06 -7.29
CA ILE A 364 37.32 -8.42 -7.76
C ILE A 364 36.42 -8.89 -6.61
N LYS A 365 36.98 -9.57 -5.61
CA LYS A 365 36.26 -9.84 -4.35
C LYS A 365 35.92 -8.53 -3.62
N GLU A 366 36.83 -7.56 -3.59
CA GLU A 366 36.54 -6.20 -3.11
C GLU A 366 35.64 -5.38 -4.06
N TRP A 367 35.49 -5.73 -5.35
CA TRP A 367 34.62 -5.06 -6.32
C TRP A 367 33.22 -5.65 -6.33
N SER A 368 33.03 -6.92 -5.94
CA SER A 368 31.70 -7.49 -5.67
C SER A 368 30.95 -6.71 -4.57
N LEU A 369 31.67 -5.98 -3.71
CA LEU A 369 31.14 -4.98 -2.78
C LEU A 369 30.56 -3.74 -3.49
N TYR A 370 31.07 -3.38 -4.68
CA TYR A 370 30.73 -2.18 -5.46
C TYR A 370 29.89 -2.47 -6.73
N LEU A 371 29.87 -3.71 -7.24
CA LEU A 371 29.19 -4.15 -8.47
C LEU A 371 27.70 -4.46 -8.27
N THR A 372 27.11 -3.81 -7.29
CA THR A 372 25.70 -3.88 -6.95
C THR A 372 25.03 -2.51 -7.03
N SER A 373 25.77 -1.50 -7.53
CA SER A 373 25.30 -0.12 -7.72
C SER A 373 25.18 0.27 -9.20
N ILE A 374 25.25 -0.67 -10.15
CA ILE A 374 25.17 -0.36 -11.57
C ILE A 374 23.73 -0.53 -12.05
N PHE A 375 22.96 0.57 -12.02
CA PHE A 375 21.90 0.78 -12.99
C PHE A 375 21.98 2.20 -13.56
N GLN A 376 22.10 2.21 -14.89
CA GLN A 376 21.70 3.21 -15.87
C GLN A 376 21.55 4.66 -15.35
N VAL A 377 22.63 5.43 -15.42
CA VAL A 377 22.50 6.89 -15.46
C VAL A 377 21.82 7.25 -16.79
N GLN A 378 20.52 7.51 -16.75
CA GLN A 378 19.87 8.28 -17.81
C GLN A 378 20.46 9.69 -17.77
N SER A 379 21.37 9.94 -18.69
CA SER A 379 21.84 11.27 -19.01
C SER A 379 20.68 12.08 -19.58
N GLU A 380 20.42 13.24 -19.01
CA GLU A 380 20.14 14.41 -19.83
C GLU A 380 21.20 15.45 -19.39
N TRP A 381 21.95 16.13 -20.25
CA TRP A 381 21.47 17.05 -21.28
C TRP A 381 22.56 17.23 -22.37
N HIS A 382 22.11 17.01 -23.60
CA HIS A 382 22.39 17.77 -24.82
C HIS A 382 23.68 17.57 -25.61
N ASN A 383 23.44 17.23 -26.88
CA ASN A 383 24.35 17.08 -28.02
C ASN A 383 25.12 15.76 -28.05
N ILE A 384 24.57 14.78 -28.78
CA ILE A 384 25.23 14.07 -29.91
C ILE A 384 24.20 13.10 -30.55
N PRO A 385 24.21 12.90 -31.88
CA PRO A 385 23.19 12.18 -32.63
C PRO A 385 23.39 10.65 -32.55
N SER A 386 22.27 9.92 -32.45
CA SER A 386 22.07 8.56 -32.97
C SER A 386 23.23 7.55 -32.85
N ALA A 387 23.52 7.08 -31.63
CA ALA A 387 23.96 5.71 -31.27
C ALA A 387 24.48 5.73 -29.82
N PRO A 388 23.84 5.04 -28.85
CA PRO A 388 24.38 4.96 -27.50
C PRO A 388 25.47 3.87 -27.46
N ASP A 389 26.73 4.27 -27.62
CA ASP A 389 27.85 3.44 -27.18
C ASP A 389 27.77 3.31 -25.65
N LEU A 390 27.68 2.07 -25.16
CA LEU A 390 27.69 1.71 -23.74
C LEU A 390 29.01 2.14 -23.10
N GLY A 391 29.03 3.33 -22.51
CA GLY A 391 30.14 3.85 -21.72
C GLY A 391 29.99 3.47 -20.24
N PHE A 392 30.96 2.71 -19.70
CA PHE A 392 31.09 2.48 -18.27
C PHE A 392 31.86 3.64 -17.62
N VAL A 393 31.29 4.25 -16.57
CA VAL A 393 32.03 5.19 -15.71
C VAL A 393 32.32 4.49 -14.39
N LEU A 394 33.55 3.96 -14.27
CA LEU A 394 34.08 3.39 -13.04
C LEU A 394 34.55 4.53 -12.12
N TRP A 395 33.88 4.73 -10.99
CA TRP A 395 34.36 5.63 -9.93
C TRP A 395 35.52 4.96 -9.17
N LEU A 396 36.73 5.10 -9.70
CA LEU A 396 37.97 4.70 -9.03
C LEU A 396 38.29 5.70 -7.91
N ALA A 397 37.77 5.46 -6.71
CA ALA A 397 38.21 6.17 -5.52
C ALA A 397 39.62 5.66 -5.13
N LYS A 398 40.65 6.38 -5.61
CA LYS A 398 42.04 6.12 -5.25
C LYS A 398 42.23 6.27 -3.74
N LYS A 399 42.40 5.13 -3.05
CA LYS A 399 42.82 5.06 -1.65
C LYS A 399 44.26 5.60 -1.57
N ARG A 400 44.45 6.89 -1.25
CA ARG A 400 45.76 7.38 -0.77
C ARG A 400 45.83 7.06 0.71
N TRP A 401 46.57 6.01 1.08
CA TRP A 401 47.09 5.89 2.44
C TRP A 401 48.11 7.02 2.68
N PRO A 402 48.20 7.60 3.88
CA PRO A 402 49.29 8.49 4.23
C PRO A 402 50.58 7.65 4.32
N GLU A 403 51.62 8.10 3.61
CA GLU A 403 52.97 7.54 3.68
C GLU A 403 53.55 7.74 5.10
N MET A 404 54.25 6.73 5.63
CA MET A 404 55.17 6.88 6.75
C MET A 404 56.51 7.39 6.25
#